data_AF-A0A1W1CWN0-F1
#
_entry.id   AF-A0A1W1CWN0-F1
#
_cell.length_a   1.000
_cell.length_b   1.000
_cell.length_c   1.000
_cell.angle_alpha   90.00
_cell.angle_beta   90.00
_cell.angle_gamma   90.00
#
_symmetry.space_group_name_H-M   'P 1'
#
loop_
_entity.id
_entity.type
_entity.pdbx_description
1 polymer ?
#
loop_
_entity_poly.entity_id
_entity_poly.type
_entity_poly.pdbx_seq_one_letter_code
_entity_poly.pdbx_strand_id
1 'polypeptide(L)'
;MIAAETGWHNLGIFIWFLLYFYYKNIQNYFRLKGSEYRYLPLGIIGGLSAIYVQSTLEWALKQTNNFYQLMFIFALIGVVSRLIENEKEKNEN
;
A
#
# COMPACT_ATOMS: atom_id res chain seq x y z
N MET A 1 -8.36 14.93 12.87
CA MET A 1 -8.42 16.05 11.89
C MET A 1 -9.26 15.70 10.67
N ILE A 2 -9.02 14.62 9.90
CA ILE A 2 -9.84 14.28 8.71
C ILE A 2 -11.34 14.15 9.02
N ALA A 3 -11.75 13.34 10.00
CA ALA A 3 -13.17 13.25 10.38
C ALA A 3 -13.75 14.56 10.94
N ALA A 4 -12.91 15.42 11.51
CA ALA A 4 -13.33 16.71 12.08
C ALA A 4 -13.38 17.84 11.02
N GLU A 5 -12.58 17.75 9.96
CA GLU A 5 -12.45 18.76 8.90
C GLU A 5 -13.27 18.42 7.66
N THR A 6 -13.39 17.13 7.33
CA THR A 6 -14.07 16.64 6.11
C THR A 6 -15.18 15.64 6.41
N GLY A 7 -15.43 15.32 7.69
CA GLY A 7 -16.50 14.42 8.12
C GLY A 7 -16.11 12.93 8.14
N TRP A 8 -16.90 12.14 8.87
CA TRP A 8 -16.65 10.70 9.08
C TRP A 8 -16.77 9.87 7.80
N HIS A 9 -17.60 10.30 6.83
CA HIS A 9 -17.72 9.62 5.54
C HIS A 9 -16.42 9.68 4.73
N ASN A 10 -15.77 10.86 4.68
CA ASN A 10 -14.49 11.02 4.02
C ASN A 10 -13.37 10.24 4.72
N LEU A 11 -13.42 10.14 6.06
CA LEU A 11 -12.51 9.25 6.79
C LEU A 11 -12.69 7.79 6.35
N GLY A 12 -13.94 7.33 6.19
CA GLY A 12 -14.24 5.98 5.70
C GLY A 12 -13.66 5.71 4.31
N ILE A 13 -13.84 6.63 3.37
CA ILE A 13 -13.29 6.54 2.01
C ILE A 13 -11.75 6.53 2.05
N PHE A 14 -11.15 7.35 2.90
CA PHE A 14 -9.70 7.39 3.06
C PHE A 14 -9.15 6.08 3.63
N ILE A 15 -9.77 5.52 4.66
CA ILE A 15 -9.37 4.20 5.20
C ILE A 15 -9.54 3.12 4.13
N TRP A 16 -10.64 3.13 3.37
CA TRP A 16 -10.85 2.21 2.26
C TRP A 16 -9.72 2.31 1.21
N PHE A 17 -9.30 3.52 0.88
CA PHE A 17 -8.17 3.76 -0.03
C PHE A 17 -6.85 3.18 0.50
N LEU A 18 -6.55 3.36 1.79
CA LEU A 18 -5.37 2.78 2.43
C LEU A 18 -5.39 1.24 2.40
N LEU A 19 -6.55 0.65 2.72
CA LEU A 19 -6.75 -0.80 2.71
C LEU A 19 -6.68 -1.38 1.29
N TYR A 20 -7.16 -0.66 0.29
CA TYR A 20 -7.07 -1.06 -1.12
C TYR A 20 -5.62 -1.28 -1.55
N PHE A 21 -4.71 -0.33 -1.26
CA PHE A 21 -3.29 -0.48 -1.61
C PHE A 21 -2.61 -1.59 -0.82
N TYR A 22 -2.98 -1.75 0.44
CA TYR A 22 -2.48 -2.84 1.27
C TYR A 22 -2.89 -4.21 0.68
N TYR A 23 -4.16 -4.37 0.32
CA TYR A 23 -4.67 -5.59 -0.31
C TYR A 23 -4.02 -5.84 -1.67
N LYS A 24 -3.85 -4.81 -2.50
CA LYS A 24 -3.16 -4.93 -3.80
C LYS A 24 -1.72 -5.42 -3.65
N ASN A 25 -1.00 -4.94 -2.63
CA ASN A 25 0.35 -5.43 -2.33
C ASN A 25 0.37 -6.90 -1.86
N ILE A 26 -0.64 -7.31 -1.07
CA ILE A 26 -0.81 -8.73 -0.70
C ILE A 26 -1.06 -9.59 -1.95
N GLN A 27 -1.88 -9.12 -2.90
CA GLN A 27 -2.08 -9.82 -4.16
C GLN A 27 -0.76 -9.94 -4.95
N ASN A 28 0.04 -8.86 -5.02
CA ASN A 28 1.37 -8.91 -5.64
C ASN A 28 2.28 -9.94 -4.96
N TYR A 29 2.27 -10.02 -3.63
CA TYR A 29 3.04 -11.02 -2.88
C TYR A 29 2.66 -12.46 -3.25
N PHE A 30 1.37 -12.74 -3.42
CA PHE A 30 0.92 -14.07 -3.86
C PHE A 30 1.19 -14.32 -5.34
N ARG A 31 1.15 -13.29 -6.20
CA ARG A 31 1.46 -13.39 -7.63
C ARG A 31 2.95 -13.63 -7.89
N LEU A 32 3.84 -13.15 -7.03
CA LEU A 32 5.28 -13.38 -7.08
C LEU A 32 5.72 -14.69 -6.40
N LYS A 33 4.80 -15.65 -6.20
CA LYS A 33 5.13 -16.94 -5.58
C LYS A 33 6.15 -17.69 -6.44
N GLY A 34 7.32 -17.97 -5.87
CA GLY A 34 8.43 -18.65 -6.56
C GLY A 34 9.48 -17.72 -7.17
N SER A 35 9.26 -16.40 -7.11
CA SER A 35 10.25 -15.40 -7.54
C SER A 35 11.05 -14.84 -6.36
N GLU A 36 12.32 -14.52 -6.59
CA GLU A 36 13.19 -13.83 -5.63
C GLU A 36 12.65 -12.44 -5.27
N TYR A 37 11.86 -11.82 -6.15
CA TYR A 37 11.25 -10.50 -5.91
C TYR A 37 10.16 -10.52 -4.84
N ARG A 38 9.77 -11.69 -4.33
CA ARG A 38 8.74 -11.84 -3.30
C ARG A 38 9.08 -11.15 -1.97
N TYR A 39 10.36 -10.95 -1.66
CA TYR A 39 10.79 -10.24 -0.45
C TYR A 39 10.39 -8.76 -0.46
N LEU A 40 10.28 -8.16 -1.65
CA LEU A 40 9.92 -6.75 -1.81
C LEU A 40 8.48 -6.46 -1.34
N PRO A 41 7.42 -7.12 -1.85
CA PRO A 41 6.08 -6.89 -1.34
C PRO A 41 5.93 -7.34 0.12
N LEU A 42 6.71 -8.34 0.58
CA LEU A 42 6.73 -8.73 2.00
C LEU A 42 7.25 -7.60 2.90
N GLY A 43 8.35 -6.95 2.51
CA GLY A 43 8.87 -5.77 3.22
C GLY A 43 7.87 -4.62 3.23
N ILE A 44 7.16 -4.40 2.10
CA ILE A 44 6.12 -3.38 2.00
C ILE A 44 4.93 -3.69 2.92
N ILE A 45 4.52 -4.95 3.08
CA ILE A 45 3.48 -5.35 4.04
C ILE A 45 3.88 -4.92 5.46
N GLY A 46 5.12 -5.23 5.87
CA GLY A 46 5.65 -4.85 7.18
C GLY A 46 5.70 -3.34 7.38
N GLY A 47 6.24 -2.60 6.40
CA GLY A 47 6.32 -1.14 6.45
C GLY A 47 4.96 -0.45 6.52
N LEU A 48 4.00 -0.87 5.69
CA LEU A 48 2.63 -0.34 5.74
C LEU A 48 1.94 -0.66 7.07
N SER A 49 2.13 -1.87 7.60
CA SER A 49 1.56 -2.27 8.89
C SER A 49 2.09 -1.38 10.02
N ALA A 50 3.40 -1.12 10.04
CA ALA A 50 4.03 -0.24 11.01
C ALA A 50 3.46 1.19 10.92
N ILE A 51 3.40 1.77 9.71
CA ILE A 51 2.87 3.12 9.49
C ILE A 51 1.40 3.19 9.91
N TYR A 52 0.57 2.21 9.56
CA TYR A 52 -0.86 2.21 9.89
C TYR A 52 -1.11 2.06 11.39
N VAL A 53 -0.40 1.15 12.07
CA VAL A 53 -0.52 0.99 13.52
C VAL A 53 -0.05 2.25 14.23
N GLN A 54 1.12 2.77 13.89
CA GLN A 54 1.65 4.00 14.48
C GLN A 54 0.68 5.18 14.26
N SER A 55 0.18 5.35 13.03
CA SER A 55 -0.75 6.45 12.71
C SER A 55 -2.10 6.32 13.40
N THR A 56 -2.54 5.10 13.72
CA THR A 56 -3.76 4.84 14.49
C THR A 56 -3.56 5.17 15.96
N LEU A 57 -2.39 4.85 16.53
CA LEU A 57 -2.04 5.13 17.92
C LEU A 57 -1.87 6.63 18.19
N GLU A 58 -1.27 7.37 17.26
CA GLU A 58 -1.07 8.81 17.41
C GLU A 58 -2.37 9.62 17.23
N TRP A 59 -3.51 8.98 16.88
CA TRP A 59 -4.77 9.66 16.52
C TRP A 59 -4.58 10.82 15.52
N ALA A 60 -3.49 10.76 14.75
CA ALA A 60 -2.98 11.80 13.88
C ALA A 60 -2.33 11.16 12.64
N LEU A 61 -3.17 10.72 11.70
CA LEU A 61 -2.76 10.37 10.32
C LEU A 61 -2.21 11.59 9.52
N LYS A 62 -1.85 12.68 10.18
CA LYS A 62 -1.60 14.00 9.57
C LYS A 62 -0.19 14.55 9.79
N GLN A 63 0.78 13.69 10.12
CA GLN A 63 2.17 14.09 10.01
C GLN A 63 2.56 14.01 8.54
N THR A 64 2.86 15.15 7.92
CA THR A 64 3.22 15.30 6.49
C THR A 64 4.23 14.25 6.02
N ASN A 65 5.12 13.83 6.92
CA ASN A 65 6.11 12.78 6.66
C ASN A 65 5.46 11.42 6.32
N ASN A 66 4.49 10.95 7.11
CA ASN A 66 3.79 9.69 6.87
C ASN A 66 3.02 9.73 5.54
N PHE A 67 2.48 10.90 5.16
CA PHE A 67 1.79 11.04 3.88
C PHE A 67 2.73 10.84 2.68
N TYR A 68 3.89 11.49 2.67
CA TYR A 68 4.85 11.31 1.57
C TYR A 68 5.38 9.88 1.48
N GLN A 69 5.67 9.26 2.63
CA GLN A 69 6.07 7.85 2.68
C GLN A 69 4.98 6.94 2.09
N LEU A 70 3.71 7.15 2.43
CA LEU A 70 2.60 6.39 1.87
C LEU A 70 2.47 6.56 0.36
N MET A 71 2.52 7.80 -0.15
CA MET A 71 2.43 8.06 -1.59
C MET A 71 3.54 7.35 -2.36
N PHE A 72 4.77 7.37 -1.83
CA PHE A 72 5.90 6.68 -2.44
C PHE A 72 5.71 5.15 -2.45
N ILE A 73 5.27 4.57 -1.34
CA ILE A 73 5.00 3.13 -1.26
C ILE A 73 3.86 2.73 -2.21
N PHE A 74 2.81 3.53 -2.35
CA PHE A 74 1.72 3.27 -3.28
C PHE A 74 2.18 3.27 -4.74
N ALA A 75 3.08 4.19 -5.10
CA ALA A 75 3.71 4.20 -6.41
C ALA A 75 4.54 2.92 -6.65
N LEU A 76 5.34 2.50 -5.66
CA LEU A 76 6.11 1.24 -5.76
C LEU A 76 5.21 0.01 -5.94
N ILE A 77 4.11 -0.09 -5.19
CA ILE A 77 3.14 -1.18 -5.34
C ILE A 77 2.58 -1.19 -6.77
N GLY A 78 2.26 -0.02 -7.32
CA GLY A 78 1.79 0.13 -8.70
C GLY A 78 2.82 -0.34 -9.74
N VAL A 79 4.08 0.05 -9.58
CA VAL A 79 5.18 -0.37 -10.46
C VAL A 79 5.38 -1.89 -10.39
N VAL A 80 5.39 -2.47 -9.19
CA VAL A 80 5.53 -3.92 -9.00
C VAL A 80 4.38 -4.68 -9.66
N SER A 81 3.13 -4.21 -9.49
CA SER A 81 1.98 -4.82 -10.18
C SER A 81 2.16 -4.84 -11.69
N ARG A 82 2.59 -3.72 -12.28
CA ARG A 82 2.79 -3.59 -13.72
C ARG A 82 3.96 -4.43 -14.24
N LEU A 83 5.03 -4.54 -13.46
CA LEU A 83 6.17 -5.38 -13.81
C LEU A 83 5.79 -6.87 -13.84
N ILE A 84 4.98 -7.33 -12.87
CA ILE A 84 4.45 -8.71 -12.86
C ILE A 84 3.59 -8.98 -14.10
N GLU A 85 2.78 -8.01 -14.51
CA GLU A 85 1.89 -8.13 -15.67
C GLU A 85 2.69 -8.23 -16.98
N ASN A 86 3.67 -7.35 -17.16
CA ASN A 86 4.58 -7.39 -18.32
C ASN A 86 5.38 -8.70 -18.41
N GLU A 87 5.86 -9.23 -17.28
CA GLU A 87 6.57 -10.51 -17.26
C GLU A 87 5.66 -11.68 -17.65
N LYS A 88 4.38 -11.65 -17.27
CA LYS A 88 3.42 -12.66 -17.73
C LYS A 88 3.20 -12.58 -19.24
N GLU A 89 2.94 -11.39 -19.77
CA GLU A 89 2.76 -11.18 -21.22
C GLU A 89 3.96 -11.64 -22.04
N LYS A 90 5.18 -11.50 -21.52
CA LYS A 90 6.40 -11.96 -22.18
C LYS A 90 6.56 -13.48 -22.17
N ASN A 91 6.04 -14.18 -21.16
CA ASN A 91 6.11 -15.65 -21.08
C ASN A 91 5.00 -16.34 -21.89
N GLU A 92 3.95 -15.62 -22.27
CA GLU A 92 2.83 -16.12 -23.08
C GLU A 92 3.02 -15.94 -24.60
N ASN A 93 4.03 -15.17 -25.03
CA ASN A 93 4.43 -14.97 -26.44
C ASN A 93 5.71 -15.73 -26.78
#